data_AF-P11784-F1
#
_entry.id   AF-P11784-F1
#
_cell.length_a   1.000
_cell.length_b   1.000
_cell.length_c   1.000
_cell.angle_alpha   90.00
_cell.angle_beta   90.00
_cell.angle_gamma   90.00
#
_symmetry.space_group_name_H-M   'P 1'
#
loop_
_entity.id
_entity.type
_entity.pdbx_description
1 polymer ?
#
loop_
_entity_poly.entity_id
_entity_poly.type
_entity_poly.pdbx_seq_one_letter_code
_entity_poly.pdbx_strand_id
1 'polypeptide(L)' 'MGKNTHLCCFSLLLLLLLLFAGLASGHQVLFQGFNWESWKQSGGWYNMMMGKV' A
#
# COMPACT_ATOMS: atom_id res chain seq x y z
N MET A 1 27.85 15.08 -28.48
CA MET A 1 27.38 14.43 -27.23
C MET A 1 25.87 14.59 -26.99
N GLY A 2 25.00 14.47 -28.01
CA GLY A 2 23.55 14.72 -27.85
C GLY A 2 22.66 13.48 -27.81
N LYS A 3 23.02 12.41 -28.53
CA LYS A 3 22.16 11.22 -28.73
C LYS A 3 21.96 10.38 -27.46
N ASN A 4 22.99 10.26 -26.62
CA ASN A 4 22.92 9.51 -25.35
C ASN A 4 22.08 10.21 -24.27
N THR A 5 22.02 11.55 -24.30
CA THR A 5 21.25 12.33 -23.33
C THR A 5 19.76 12.12 -23.49
N HIS A 6 19.26 12.10 -24.73
CA HIS A 6 17.84 11.81 -25.01
C HIS A 6 17.42 10.39 -24.62
N LEU A 7 18.30 9.40 -24.85
CA LEU A 7 18.07 8.01 -24.42
C LEU A 7 18.03 7.88 -22.89
N CYS A 8 18.89 8.61 -22.18
CA CYS A 8 18.88 8.68 -20.72
C CYS A 8 17.59 9.31 -20.18
N CYS A 9 17.17 10.46 -20.73
CA CYS A 9 15.93 11.13 -20.33
C CYS A 9 14.70 10.25 -20.59
N PHE A 10 14.65 9.56 -21.73
CA PHE A 10 13.56 8.64 -22.03
C PHE A 10 13.52 7.46 -21.05
N SER A 11 14.68 6.88 -20.72
CA SER A 11 14.78 5.78 -19.75
C SER A 11 14.34 6.22 -18.34
N LEU A 12 14.71 7.43 -17.92
CA LEU A 12 14.29 8.01 -16.65
C LEU A 12 12.79 8.28 -16.59
N LEU A 13 12.21 8.79 -17.69
CA LEU A 13 10.76 9.00 -17.80
C LEU A 13 10.00 7.67 -17.71
N LEU A 14 10.52 6.62 -18.35
CA LEU A 14 9.91 5.29 -18.35
C LEU A 14 9.96 4.65 -16.96
N LEU A 15 11.08 4.79 -16.26
CA LEU A 15 11.24 4.35 -14.87
C LEU A 15 10.25 5.07 -13.94
N LEU A 16 10.10 6.38 -14.11
CA LEU A 16 9.17 7.18 -13.33
C LEU A 16 7.72 6.75 -13.57
N LEU A 17 7.34 6.51 -14.82
CA LEU A 17 6.01 6.03 -15.20
C LEU A 17 5.69 4.66 -14.58
N LEU A 18 6.66 3.74 -14.59
CA LEU A 18 6.51 2.41 -13.97
C LEU A 18 6.37 2.48 -12.45
N LEU A 19 7.12 3.38 -11.80
CA LEU A 19 7.02 3.61 -10.36
C LEU A 19 5.63 4.14 -9.98
N PHE A 20 5.12 5.12 -10.73
CA PHE A 20 3.78 5.68 -10.50
C PHE A 20 2.67 4.68 -10.80
N ALA A 21 2.81 3.85 -11.84
CA ALA A 21 1.87 2.78 -12.13
C ALA A 21 1.83 1.72 -11.00
N GLY A 22 3.00 1.37 -10.45
CA GLY A 22 3.11 0.46 -9.31
C GLY A 22 2.48 1.05 -8.04
N LEU A 23 2.68 2.33 -7.76
CA LEU A 23 2.10 3.00 -6.59
C LEU A 23 0.58 3.22 -6.72
N ALA A 24 0.10 3.51 -7.94
CA ALA A 24 -1.32 3.67 -8.25
C ALA A 24 -2.08 2.35 -8.32
N SER A 25 -1.38 1.19 -8.33
CA SER A 25 -2.01 -0.13 -8.42
C SER A 25 -2.85 -0.52 -7.20
N GLY A 26 -2.91 0.35 -6.16
CA GLY A 26 -3.88 0.24 -5.07
C GLY A 26 -3.91 -1.16 -4.47
N HIS A 27 -2.76 -1.66 -4.02
CA HIS A 27 -2.69 -2.99 -3.44
C HIS A 27 -3.56 -3.04 -2.18
N GLN A 28 -4.64 -3.83 -2.26
CA GLN A 28 -5.51 -4.07 -1.12
C GLN A 28 -4.76 -4.91 -0.09
N VAL A 29 -4.43 -4.29 1.05
CA VAL A 29 -3.90 -5.01 2.21
C VAL A 29 -5.08 -5.40 3.08
N LEU A 30 -5.36 -6.71 3.14
CA LEU A 30 -6.40 -7.25 4.00
C LEU A 30 -5.83 -7.52 5.40
N PHE A 31 -6.60 -7.18 6.43
CA PHE A 31 -6.29 -7.50 7.81
C PHE A 31 -7.47 -8.20 8.47
N GLN A 32 -7.23 -9.37 9.03
CA GLN A 32 -8.23 -10.06 9.84
C GLN A 32 -8.18 -9.51 11.27
N GLY A 33 -9.09 -8.58 11.56
CA GLY A 33 -9.20 -7.95 12.87
C GLY A 33 -10.11 -8.68 13.86
N PHE A 34 -10.17 -10.01 13.85
CA PHE A 34 -10.93 -10.82 14.82
C PHE A 34 -10.47 -12.28 14.85
N ASN A 35 -10.84 -13.00 15.92
CA ASN A 35 -10.67 -14.45 16.03
C ASN A 35 -11.91 -15.08 16.71
N TRP A 36 -11.89 -16.41 16.91
CA TRP A 36 -13.00 -17.16 17.51
C TRP A 36 -13.37 -16.69 18.93
N GLU A 37 -12.42 -16.13 19.65
CA GLU A 37 -12.53 -15.74 21.06
C GLU A 37 -12.85 -14.24 21.23
N SER A 38 -12.88 -13.47 20.14
CA SER A 38 -13.16 -12.02 20.14
C SER A 38 -14.46 -11.66 20.87
N TRP A 39 -15.47 -12.55 20.88
CA TRP A 39 -16.74 -12.33 21.58
C TRP A 39 -16.61 -12.30 23.11
N LYS A 40 -15.55 -12.88 23.67
CA LYS A 40 -15.29 -12.91 25.11
C LYS A 40 -14.61 -11.64 25.63
N GLN A 41 -14.23 -10.72 24.73
CA GLN A 41 -13.53 -9.50 25.11
C GLN A 41 -14.39 -8.67 26.07
N SER A 42 -13.88 -8.46 27.28
CA SER A 42 -14.55 -7.62 28.28
C SER A 42 -14.70 -6.20 27.76
N GLY A 43 -15.91 -5.66 27.89
CA GLY A 43 -16.26 -4.36 27.32
C GLY A 43 -16.54 -4.40 25.81
N GLY A 44 -16.47 -5.55 25.15
CA GLY A 44 -16.83 -5.74 23.73
C GLY A 44 -15.66 -5.57 22.76
N TRP A 45 -15.64 -6.40 21.71
CA TRP A 45 -14.57 -6.41 20.70
C TRP A 45 -14.39 -5.07 19.99
N TYR A 46 -15.49 -4.42 19.59
CA TYR A 46 -15.43 -3.12 18.91
C TYR A 46 -14.81 -2.02 19.78
N ASN A 47 -15.13 -1.98 21.07
CA ASN A 47 -14.53 -1.01 21.99
C ASN A 47 -13.02 -1.21 22.13
N MET A 48 -12.55 -2.46 22.14
CA MET A 48 -11.11 -2.75 22.09
C MET A 48 -10.47 -2.31 20.76
N MET A 49 -11.17 -2.48 19.63
CA MET A 49 -10.68 -2.12 18.30
C MET A 49 -10.59 -0.60 18.08
N MET A 50 -11.43 0.20 18.74
CA MET A 50 -11.38 1.67 18.64
C MET A 50 -10.04 2.28 19.06
N GLY A 51 -9.23 1.58 19.86
CA GLY A 51 -7.87 2.01 20.23
C GLY A 51 -6.75 1.40 19.39
N LYS A 52 -7.08 0.65 18.34
CA LYS A 52 -6.13 -0.12 17.51
C LYS A 52 -6.26 0.16 16.00
N VAL A 53 -7.32 0.86 15.61
CA VAL A 53 -7.51 1.46 14.28
C VAL A 53 -7.22 2.95 14.43
#